data_AF-A0A0B8PSY9-F1
#
_entry.id   AF-A0A0B8PSY9-F1
#
_cell.length_a   1.000
_cell.length_b   1.000
_cell.length_c   1.000
_cell.angle_alpha   90.00
_cell.angle_beta   90.00
_cell.angle_gamma   90.00
#
_symmetry.space_group_name_H-M   'P 1'
#
loop_
_entity.id
_entity.type
_entity.pdbx_description
1 polymer ?
#
loop_
_entity_poly.entity_id
_entity_poly.type
_entity_poly.pdbx_seq_one_letter_code
_entity_poly.pdbx_strand_id
1 'polypeptide(L)'
;MRSLKIEMILQEFYFGSVVALCYRLFFIPRQLCFFYGELSRGQVVGRDYLNAWTAINLAMDGKYEDIFFPDKFINHAPLNIQSTNVVAYFSYPPQYLLFLIPFSFFTYKISLILWTLTNLMVFYISIRCAFDFSKRNLFIMIFSPVVILNISFGQNGILTGSLFILAVSFIHNKPILSGIFFGLLTIKPTLVSLYHSLYFLVVIGEFLYQPLLLHWP
;
A
#
# COMPACT_ATOMS: atom_id res chain seq x y z
N MET A 1 6.75 -36.77 -4.73
CA MET A 1 7.17 -35.75 -3.71
C MET A 1 8.47 -35.01 -4.06
N ARG A 2 9.52 -35.65 -4.60
CA ARG A 2 10.78 -34.96 -4.98
C ARG A 2 10.65 -34.05 -6.22
N SER A 3 9.81 -34.41 -7.18
CA SER A 3 9.52 -33.63 -8.40
C SER A 3 8.77 -32.31 -8.11
N LEU A 4 7.73 -32.36 -7.26
CA LEU A 4 6.98 -31.18 -6.82
C LEU A 4 7.85 -30.12 -6.13
N LYS A 5 8.87 -30.53 -5.37
CA LYS A 5 9.83 -29.60 -4.75
C LYS A 5 10.71 -28.91 -5.79
N ILE A 6 11.07 -29.58 -6.88
CA ILE A 6 11.90 -29.01 -7.95
C ILE A 6 11.07 -28.03 -8.79
N GLU A 7 9.84 -28.38 -9.13
CA GLU A 7 8.93 -27.45 -9.85
C GLU A 7 8.64 -26.19 -9.05
N MET A 8 8.42 -26.32 -7.74
CA MET A 8 8.22 -25.17 -6.86
C MET A 8 9.45 -24.25 -6.82
N ILE A 9 10.66 -24.81 -6.73
CA ILE A 9 11.92 -24.04 -6.77
C ILE A 9 12.08 -23.33 -8.13
N LEU A 10 11.76 -24.00 -9.23
CA LEU A 10 11.83 -23.44 -10.58
C LEU A 10 10.79 -22.32 -10.78
N GLN A 11 9.58 -22.48 -10.26
CA GLN A 11 8.53 -21.45 -10.31
C GLN A 11 8.94 -20.20 -9.52
N GLU A 12 9.54 -20.38 -8.34
CA GLU A 12 10.04 -19.27 -7.54
C GLU A 12 11.25 -18.58 -8.18
N PHE A 13 12.15 -19.34 -8.82
CA PHE A 13 13.28 -18.77 -9.56
C PHE A 13 12.81 -18.02 -10.81
N TYR A 14 11.83 -18.57 -11.52
CA TYR A 14 11.19 -17.93 -12.67
C TYR A 14 10.46 -16.64 -12.26
N PHE A 15 9.70 -16.69 -11.17
CA PHE A 15 9.04 -15.50 -10.63
C PHE A 15 10.06 -14.44 -10.22
N GLY A 16 11.09 -14.79 -9.45
CA GLY A 16 12.16 -13.87 -9.05
C GLY A 16 12.93 -13.26 -10.23
N SER A 17 13.17 -14.02 -11.31
CA SER A 17 13.87 -13.54 -12.50
C SER A 17 13.00 -12.64 -13.38
N VAL A 18 11.71 -12.93 -13.56
CA VAL A 18 10.75 -12.05 -14.25
C VAL A 18 10.61 -10.74 -13.49
N VAL A 19 10.49 -10.81 -12.17
CA VAL A 19 10.39 -9.67 -11.27
C VAL A 19 11.64 -8.79 -11.32
N ALA A 20 12.84 -9.40 -11.31
CA ALA A 20 14.11 -8.70 -11.46
C ALA A 20 14.27 -8.08 -12.87
N LEU A 21 13.79 -8.75 -13.91
CA LEU A 21 13.82 -8.27 -15.29
C LEU A 21 12.87 -7.08 -15.49
N CYS A 22 11.64 -7.15 -14.98
CA CYS A 22 10.70 -6.02 -14.97
C CYS A 22 11.26 -4.81 -14.22
N TYR A 23 11.93 -5.05 -13.08
CA TYR A 23 12.63 -4.00 -12.34
C TYR A 23 13.79 -3.39 -13.16
N ARG A 24 14.57 -4.21 -13.86
CA ARG A 24 15.68 -3.75 -14.70
C ARG A 24 15.22 -2.94 -15.91
N LEU A 25 14.22 -3.44 -16.64
CA LEU A 25 13.80 -2.88 -17.93
C LEU A 25 12.94 -1.61 -17.79
N PHE A 26 12.05 -1.55 -16.81
CA PHE A 26 11.16 -0.40 -16.63
C PHE A 26 11.67 0.63 -15.62
N PHE A 27 12.45 0.20 -14.64
CA PHE A 27 12.70 1.01 -13.44
C PHE A 27 14.10 1.59 -13.33
N ILE A 28 15.14 0.84 -13.68
CA ILE A 28 16.52 1.36 -13.62
C ILE A 28 16.70 2.62 -14.51
N PRO A 29 16.21 2.70 -15.75
CA PRO A 29 16.35 3.92 -16.56
C PRO A 29 15.61 5.12 -15.94
N ARG A 30 14.44 4.87 -15.33
CA ARG A 30 13.58 5.90 -14.75
C ARG A 30 14.08 6.40 -13.39
N GLN A 31 14.78 5.54 -12.65
CA GLN A 31 15.41 5.85 -11.35
C GLN A 31 16.86 6.33 -11.51
N LEU A 32 17.60 5.97 -12.56
CA LEU A 32 18.92 6.55 -12.81
C LEU A 32 18.82 8.06 -13.08
N CYS A 33 17.73 8.53 -13.70
CA CYS A 33 17.41 9.97 -13.75
C CYS A 33 17.18 10.60 -12.37
N PHE A 34 16.79 9.82 -11.36
CA PHE A 34 16.64 10.26 -9.97
C PHE A 34 18.00 10.48 -9.29
N PHE A 35 19.03 9.70 -9.66
CA PHE A 35 20.36 9.75 -9.06
C PHE A 35 21.38 10.59 -9.87
N TYR A 36 21.19 10.77 -11.18
CA TYR A 36 22.20 11.34 -12.09
C TYR A 36 21.72 12.50 -12.97
N GLY A 37 20.44 12.91 -12.93
CA GLY A 37 19.93 14.03 -13.72
C GLY A 37 19.83 15.34 -12.93
N GLU A 38 20.02 16.49 -13.59
CA GLU A 38 19.42 17.75 -13.11
C GLU A 38 17.89 17.59 -13.17
N LEU A 39 17.27 17.47 -12.00
CA LEU A 39 15.89 17.00 -11.82
C LEU A 39 14.86 17.96 -12.42
N SER A 40 14.55 17.82 -13.72
CA SER A 40 13.57 18.64 -14.47
C SER A 40 12.11 18.53 -13.99
N ARG A 41 11.84 17.79 -12.91
CA ARG A 41 10.50 17.50 -12.36
C ARG A 41 10.42 17.44 -10.83
N GLY A 42 11.34 18.07 -10.09
CA GLY A 42 11.18 18.25 -8.64
C GLY A 42 11.00 16.98 -7.79
N GLN A 43 11.58 15.85 -8.20
CA GLN A 43 11.32 14.59 -7.52
C GLN A 43 11.95 14.57 -6.12
N VAL A 44 11.09 14.38 -5.12
CA VAL A 44 11.46 14.18 -3.70
C VAL A 44 11.30 12.70 -3.36
N VAL A 45 12.23 12.13 -2.58
CA VAL A 45 12.07 10.77 -2.02
C VAL A 45 10.76 10.74 -1.24
N GLY A 46 9.87 9.79 -1.54
CA GLY A 46 8.55 9.75 -0.91
C GLY A 46 7.53 10.76 -1.49
N ARG A 47 7.72 11.22 -2.74
CA ARG A 47 6.86 12.24 -3.39
C ARG A 47 5.36 12.02 -3.18
N ASP A 48 4.86 10.79 -3.29
CA ASP A 48 3.42 10.54 -3.16
C ASP A 48 2.97 10.61 -1.70
N TYR A 49 3.85 10.27 -0.76
CA TYR A 49 3.64 10.51 0.68
C TYR A 49 3.70 11.99 1.04
N LEU A 50 4.53 12.79 0.37
CA LEU A 50 4.58 14.23 0.60
C LEU A 50 3.19 14.87 0.40
N ASN A 51 2.45 14.48 -0.64
CA ASN A 51 1.08 14.95 -0.83
C ASN A 51 0.17 14.57 0.35
N ALA A 52 0.32 13.36 0.90
CA ALA A 52 -0.43 12.95 2.08
C ALA A 52 -0.03 13.77 3.32
N TRP A 53 1.27 14.01 3.53
CA TRP A 53 1.80 14.79 4.64
C TRP A 53 1.37 16.26 4.56
N THR A 54 1.44 16.90 3.38
CA THR A 54 0.94 18.27 3.18
C THR A 54 -0.55 18.36 3.45
N ALA A 55 -1.35 17.41 2.94
CA ALA A 55 -2.79 17.39 3.15
C ALA A 55 -3.18 17.28 4.63
N ILE A 56 -2.52 16.41 5.40
CA ILE A 56 -2.84 16.28 6.84
C ILE A 56 -2.41 17.51 7.62
N ASN A 57 -1.27 18.14 7.31
CA ASN A 57 -0.87 19.35 8.01
C ASN A 57 -1.84 20.51 7.72
N LEU A 58 -2.33 20.63 6.48
CA LEU A 58 -3.40 21.58 6.15
C LEU A 58 -4.69 21.30 6.91
N ALA A 59 -5.07 20.04 7.04
CA ALA A 59 -6.24 19.65 7.82
C ALA A 59 -6.08 19.99 9.31
N MET A 60 -4.89 19.80 9.88
CA MET A 60 -4.59 20.13 11.28
C MET A 60 -4.54 21.64 11.53
N ASP A 61 -4.16 22.42 10.52
CA ASP A 61 -4.21 23.88 10.52
C ASP A 61 -5.63 24.45 10.29
N GLY A 62 -6.64 23.60 10.08
CA GLY A 62 -8.01 24.00 9.77
C GLY A 62 -8.22 24.50 8.33
N LYS A 63 -7.23 24.35 7.45
CA LYS A 63 -7.26 24.79 6.04
C LYS A 63 -7.80 23.70 5.12
N TYR A 64 -8.98 23.17 5.42
CA TYR A 64 -9.57 22.05 4.67
C TYR A 64 -9.85 22.37 3.19
N GLU A 65 -10.22 23.61 2.90
CA GLU A 65 -10.50 24.05 1.53
C GLU A 65 -9.26 23.93 0.65
N ASP A 66 -8.08 24.31 1.16
CA ASP A 66 -6.82 24.33 0.42
C ASP A 66 -6.36 22.93 -0.02
N ILE A 67 -6.85 21.86 0.63
CA ILE A 67 -6.49 20.46 0.33
C ILE A 67 -6.93 20.06 -1.08
N PHE A 68 -8.08 20.56 -1.54
CA PHE A 68 -8.73 20.10 -2.76
C PHE A 68 -8.53 21.04 -3.96
N PHE A 69 -7.89 22.20 -3.75
CA PHE A 69 -7.55 23.14 -4.82
C PHE A 69 -6.05 23.09 -5.13
N PRO A 70 -5.63 22.53 -6.29
CA PRO A 70 -4.22 22.37 -6.63
C PRO A 70 -3.39 23.66 -6.56
N ASP A 71 -3.97 24.78 -6.98
CA ASP A 71 -3.33 26.10 -6.97
C ASP A 71 -3.00 26.59 -5.55
N LYS A 72 -3.83 26.21 -4.57
CA LYS A 72 -3.59 26.52 -3.16
C LYS A 72 -2.66 25.48 -2.52
N PHE A 73 -2.87 24.21 -2.85
CA PHE A 73 -2.13 23.08 -2.29
C PHE A 73 -0.62 23.20 -2.51
N ILE A 74 -0.19 23.60 -3.71
CA ILE A 74 1.22 23.71 -4.06
C ILE A 74 1.97 24.76 -3.21
N ASN A 75 1.30 25.83 -2.78
CA ASN A 75 1.90 26.88 -1.94
C ASN A 75 2.31 26.38 -0.55
N HIS A 76 1.81 25.21 -0.15
CA HIS A 76 2.12 24.55 1.12
C HIS A 76 3.14 23.41 0.96
N ALA A 77 3.63 23.16 -0.25
CA ALA A 77 4.76 22.26 -0.49
C ALA A 77 6.10 22.94 -0.16
N PRO A 78 7.17 22.19 0.15
CA PRO A 78 8.53 22.73 0.26
C PRO A 78 8.95 23.60 -0.94
N LEU A 79 9.71 24.69 -0.70
CA LEU A 79 10.11 25.68 -1.72
C LEU A 79 10.79 25.07 -2.96
N ASN A 80 11.62 24.05 -2.76
CA ASN A 80 12.32 23.33 -3.83
C ASN A 80 11.37 22.53 -4.74
N ILE A 81 10.11 22.37 -4.35
CA ILE A 81 9.06 21.68 -5.10
C ILE A 81 8.14 22.69 -5.76
N GLN A 82 7.84 23.80 -5.08
CA GLN A 82 7.11 24.93 -5.67
C GLN A 82 7.77 25.41 -6.96
N SER A 83 9.11 25.46 -7.00
CA SER A 83 9.89 25.88 -8.17
C SER A 83 9.85 24.91 -9.37
N THR A 84 9.22 23.74 -9.22
CA THR A 84 9.30 22.65 -10.22
C THR A 84 8.05 22.52 -11.07
N ASN A 85 7.02 23.33 -10.84
CA ASN A 85 5.71 23.30 -11.52
C ASN A 85 5.04 21.91 -11.54
N VAL A 86 5.42 21.01 -10.62
CA VAL A 86 4.79 19.70 -10.51
C VAL A 86 3.45 19.87 -9.80
N VAL A 87 2.37 19.51 -10.48
CA VAL A 87 1.02 19.53 -9.90
C VAL A 87 0.96 18.55 -8.72
N ALA A 88 0.80 19.09 -7.53
CA ALA A 88 0.54 18.35 -6.30
C ALA A 88 -0.94 18.50 -5.93
N TYR A 89 -1.63 17.39 -5.70
CA TYR A 89 -3.02 17.38 -5.27
C TYR A 89 -3.30 16.15 -4.42
N PHE A 90 -4.26 16.28 -3.50
CA PHE A 90 -4.71 15.19 -2.66
C PHE A 90 -5.86 14.44 -3.36
N SER A 91 -5.62 13.19 -3.76
CA SER A 91 -6.58 12.38 -4.53
C SER A 91 -7.36 11.37 -3.68
N TYR A 92 -7.30 11.49 -2.36
CA TYR A 92 -7.89 10.56 -1.41
C TYR A 92 -9.14 11.14 -0.77
N PRO A 93 -10.05 10.30 -0.28
CA PRO A 93 -11.25 10.77 0.38
C PRO A 93 -10.90 11.30 1.79
N PRO A 94 -11.71 12.20 2.38
CA PRO A 94 -11.39 12.85 3.65
C PRO A 94 -11.07 11.89 4.80
N GLN A 95 -11.68 10.71 4.86
CA GLN A 95 -11.40 9.72 5.89
C GLN A 95 -9.95 9.21 5.89
N TYR A 96 -9.22 9.34 4.78
CA TYR A 96 -7.79 8.99 4.76
C TYR A 96 -6.97 9.87 5.71
N LEU A 97 -7.39 11.12 5.93
CA LEU A 97 -6.71 12.05 6.84
C LEU A 97 -6.67 11.51 8.27
N LEU A 98 -7.69 10.75 8.72
CA LEU A 98 -7.71 10.15 10.05
C LEU A 98 -6.51 9.22 10.29
N PHE A 99 -6.09 8.49 9.26
CA PHE A 99 -4.91 7.61 9.31
C PHE A 99 -3.60 8.39 9.34
N LEU A 100 -3.62 9.62 8.85
CA LEU A 100 -2.46 10.48 8.74
C LEU A 100 -2.24 11.35 9.99
N ILE A 101 -3.25 11.53 10.85
CA ILE A 101 -3.17 12.36 12.06
C ILE A 101 -1.92 12.06 12.90
N PRO A 102 -1.56 10.80 13.22
CA PRO A 102 -0.37 10.54 14.04
C PRO A 102 0.93 11.04 13.40
N PHE A 103 0.95 11.17 12.08
CA PHE A 103 2.12 11.55 11.31
C PHE A 103 2.29 13.07 11.17
N SER A 104 1.23 13.86 11.37
CA SER A 104 1.32 15.33 11.28
C SER A 104 2.15 15.96 12.40
N PHE A 105 2.33 15.25 13.53
CA PHE A 105 3.15 15.73 14.64
C PHE A 105 4.67 15.73 14.34
N PHE A 106 5.07 15.26 13.16
CA PHE A 106 6.46 15.08 12.79
C PHE A 106 6.83 15.88 11.54
N THR A 107 8.11 16.26 11.46
CA THR A 107 8.68 16.81 10.22
C THR A 107 8.58 15.79 9.09
N TYR A 108 8.48 16.25 7.84
CA TYR A 108 8.33 15.37 6.66
C TYR A 108 9.26 14.15 6.66
N LYS A 109 10.56 14.35 6.97
CA LYS A 109 11.55 13.27 6.97
C LYS A 109 11.24 12.19 8.01
N ILE A 110 10.93 12.60 9.24
CA ILE A 110 10.59 11.67 10.33
C ILE A 110 9.27 10.99 10.03
N SER A 111 8.29 11.76 9.55
CA SER A 111 6.98 11.28 9.14
C SER A 111 7.06 10.20 8.07
N LEU A 112 7.90 10.40 7.04
CA LEU A 112 8.11 9.42 5.96
C LEU A 112 8.74 8.12 6.47
N ILE A 113 9.70 8.20 7.40
CA ILE A 113 10.31 7.04 8.03
C ILE A 113 9.24 6.27 8.82
N LEU A 114 8.49 6.96 9.68
CA LEU A 114 7.43 6.34 10.49
C LEU A 114 6.35 5.70 9.62
N TRP A 115 5.95 6.37 8.53
CA TRP A 115 4.99 5.85 7.57
C TRP A 115 5.49 4.56 6.92
N THR A 116 6.74 4.57 6.46
CA THR A 116 7.38 3.41 5.84
C THR A 116 7.47 2.23 6.82
N LEU A 117 7.92 2.49 8.06
CA LEU A 117 8.03 1.48 9.11
C LEU A 117 6.66 0.91 9.49
N THR A 118 5.63 1.75 9.56
CA THR A 118 4.25 1.33 9.85
C THR A 118 3.77 0.36 8.77
N ASN A 119 3.94 0.72 7.50
CA ASN A 119 3.56 -0.13 6.37
C ASN A 119 4.29 -1.48 6.41
N LEU A 120 5.60 -1.47 6.64
CA LEU A 120 6.42 -2.68 6.74
C LEU A 120 6.04 -3.55 7.95
N MET A 121 5.70 -2.94 9.08
CA MET A 121 5.27 -3.66 10.28
C MET A 121 3.93 -4.35 10.05
N VAL A 122 2.95 -3.65 9.49
CA VAL A 122 1.64 -4.26 9.16
C VAL A 122 1.81 -5.36 8.13
N PHE A 123 2.71 -5.17 7.14
CA PHE A 123 3.05 -6.21 6.19
C PHE A 123 3.66 -7.44 6.85
N TYR A 124 4.64 -7.26 7.72
CA TYR A 124 5.22 -8.36 8.49
C TYR A 124 4.16 -9.13 9.27
N ILE A 125 3.28 -8.44 10.00
CA ILE A 125 2.18 -9.06 10.75
C ILE A 125 1.25 -9.84 9.80
N SER A 126 0.87 -9.26 8.66
CA SER A 126 0.00 -9.92 7.68
C SER A 126 0.57 -11.24 7.18
N ILE A 127 1.88 -11.27 6.88
CA ILE A 127 2.55 -12.49 6.44
C ILE A 127 2.63 -13.52 7.56
N ARG A 128 2.88 -13.08 8.80
CA ARG A 128 2.91 -13.98 9.97
C ARG A 128 1.56 -14.64 10.22
N CYS A 129 0.46 -13.95 9.93
CA CYS A 129 -0.89 -14.47 10.10
C CYS A 129 -1.34 -15.38 8.95
N ALA A 130 -0.91 -15.10 7.72
CA ALA A 130 -1.42 -15.76 6.52
C ALA A 130 -0.61 -16.98 6.06
N PHE A 131 0.69 -17.01 6.34
CA PHE A 131 1.60 -18.02 5.77
C PHE A 131 2.51 -18.65 6.82
N ASP A 132 2.89 -19.92 6.57
CA ASP A 132 3.92 -20.59 7.35
C ASP A 132 5.27 -19.87 7.19
N PHE A 133 5.88 -19.59 8.34
CA PHE A 133 7.03 -18.71 8.42
C PHE A 133 8.30 -19.38 7.90
N SER A 134 8.68 -19.05 6.67
CA SER A 134 10.03 -19.30 6.18
C SER A 134 10.78 -17.98 6.01
N LYS A 135 12.02 -17.91 6.53
CA LYS A 135 12.89 -16.72 6.36
C LYS A 135 13.08 -16.36 4.88
N ARG A 136 13.03 -17.36 4.00
CA ARG A 136 13.16 -17.22 2.55
C ARG A 136 11.95 -16.51 1.92
N ASN A 137 10.73 -16.86 2.31
CA ASN A 137 9.52 -16.23 1.78
C ASN A 137 9.43 -14.77 2.22
N LEU A 138 9.79 -14.48 3.47
CA LEU A 138 9.88 -13.12 3.97
C LEU A 138 10.89 -12.28 3.18
N PHE A 139 12.05 -12.84 2.87
CA PHE A 139 13.07 -12.15 2.08
C PHE A 139 12.58 -11.84 0.66
N ILE A 140 12.03 -12.82 -0.05
CA ILE A 140 11.50 -12.61 -1.41
C ILE A 140 10.40 -11.55 -1.43
N MET A 141 9.53 -11.54 -0.41
CA MET A 141 8.44 -10.59 -0.30
C MET A 141 8.91 -9.16 0.02
N ILE A 142 9.81 -8.98 0.98
CA ILE A 142 10.38 -7.67 1.34
C ILE A 142 11.15 -7.06 0.18
N PHE A 143 11.92 -7.88 -0.57
CA PHE A 143 12.70 -7.43 -1.72
C PHE A 143 11.92 -7.48 -3.03
N SER A 144 10.59 -7.67 -2.97
CA SER A 144 9.76 -7.56 -4.16
C SER A 144 9.78 -6.12 -4.68
N PRO A 145 9.80 -5.92 -6.01
CA PRO A 145 9.71 -4.60 -6.62
C PRO A 145 8.51 -3.82 -6.12
N VAL A 146 7.37 -4.46 -5.90
CA VAL A 146 6.19 -3.78 -5.37
C VAL A 146 6.49 -3.10 -4.03
N VAL A 147 7.18 -3.78 -3.11
CA VAL A 147 7.59 -3.19 -1.82
C VAL A 147 8.59 -2.06 -2.04
N ILE A 148 9.63 -2.28 -2.85
CA ILE A 148 10.67 -1.26 -3.14
C ILE A 148 10.07 0.01 -3.74
N LEU A 149 9.11 -0.13 -4.66
CA LEU A 149 8.42 0.99 -5.28
C LEU A 149 7.56 1.75 -4.28
N ASN A 150 6.84 1.02 -3.43
CA ASN A 150 6.01 1.64 -2.42
C ASN A 150 6.84 2.44 -1.42
N ILE A 151 8.00 1.92 -1.02
CA ILE A 151 8.94 2.65 -0.15
C ILE A 151 9.49 3.89 -0.88
N SER A 152 9.92 3.73 -2.13
CA SER A 152 10.55 4.80 -2.93
C SER A 152 9.61 6.00 -3.14
N PHE A 153 8.34 5.73 -3.45
CA PHE A 153 7.32 6.76 -3.67
C PHE A 153 6.55 7.15 -2.39
N GLY A 154 6.68 6.39 -1.31
CA GLY A 154 5.89 6.58 -0.09
C GLY A 154 4.42 6.15 -0.24
N GLN A 155 4.14 5.23 -1.16
CA GLN A 155 2.79 4.76 -1.48
C GLN A 155 2.19 3.86 -0.39
N ASN A 156 0.86 3.78 -0.37
CA ASN A 156 0.08 3.00 0.60
C ASN A 156 -0.27 1.58 0.12
N GLY A 157 0.31 1.12 -0.98
CA GLY A 157 0.06 -0.20 -1.56
C GLY A 157 0.47 -1.34 -0.63
N ILE A 158 1.56 -1.18 0.12
CA ILE A 158 1.97 -2.15 1.14
C ILE A 158 0.89 -2.25 2.23
N LEU A 159 0.45 -1.12 2.77
CA LEU A 159 -0.57 -1.08 3.83
C LEU A 159 -1.87 -1.74 3.39
N THR A 160 -2.40 -1.31 2.24
CA THR A 160 -3.67 -1.81 1.69
C THR A 160 -3.58 -3.30 1.33
N GLY A 161 -2.48 -3.76 0.72
CA GLY A 161 -2.27 -5.20 0.48
C GLY A 161 -2.20 -6.00 1.79
N SER A 162 -1.55 -5.47 2.81
CA SER A 162 -1.40 -6.13 4.11
C SER A 162 -2.73 -6.24 4.85
N LEU A 163 -3.53 -5.18 4.85
CA LEU A 163 -4.89 -5.16 5.40
C LEU A 163 -5.79 -6.16 4.68
N PHE A 164 -5.68 -6.27 3.35
CA PHE A 164 -6.43 -7.27 2.58
C PHE A 164 -6.04 -8.70 2.96
N ILE A 165 -4.73 -8.99 3.06
CA ILE A 165 -4.24 -10.30 3.51
C ILE A 165 -4.81 -10.63 4.90
N LEU A 166 -4.71 -9.70 5.85
CA LEU A 166 -5.27 -9.88 7.20
C LEU A 166 -6.78 -10.12 7.17
N ALA A 167 -7.52 -9.36 6.36
CA ALA A 167 -8.96 -9.49 6.24
C ALA A 167 -9.36 -10.90 5.78
N VAL A 168 -8.69 -11.43 4.76
CA VAL A 168 -8.92 -12.79 4.25
C VAL A 168 -8.46 -13.85 5.26
N SER A 169 -7.31 -13.69 5.92
CA SER A 169 -6.81 -14.66 6.91
C SER A 169 -7.74 -14.86 8.11
N PHE A 170 -8.55 -13.85 8.46
CA PHE A 170 -9.47 -13.90 9.58
C PHE A 170 -10.92 -14.17 9.20
N ILE A 171 -11.23 -14.36 7.92
CA ILE A 171 -12.63 -14.39 7.42
C ILE A 171 -13.48 -15.48 8.09
N HIS A 172 -12.94 -16.68 8.26
CA HIS A 172 -13.66 -17.80 8.88
C HIS A 172 -13.56 -17.82 10.42
N ASN A 173 -12.40 -17.46 10.97
CA ASN A 173 -12.12 -17.68 12.40
C ASN A 173 -12.46 -16.47 13.27
N LYS A 174 -12.43 -15.24 12.71
CA LYS A 174 -12.66 -13.97 13.42
C LYS A 174 -13.39 -12.97 12.50
N PRO A 175 -14.67 -13.20 12.17
CA PRO A 175 -15.38 -12.42 11.14
C PRO A 175 -15.51 -10.92 11.45
N ILE A 176 -15.63 -10.54 12.73
CA ILE A 176 -15.64 -9.12 13.14
C ILE A 176 -14.30 -8.45 12.81
N LEU A 177 -13.18 -9.11 13.11
CA LEU A 177 -11.84 -8.57 12.84
C LEU A 177 -11.57 -8.49 11.33
N SER A 178 -12.04 -9.49 10.57
CA SER A 178 -12.03 -9.46 9.10
C SER A 178 -12.80 -8.26 8.55
N GLY A 179 -14.02 -8.03 9.04
CA GLY A 179 -14.85 -6.88 8.67
C GLY A 179 -14.19 -5.54 8.98
N ILE A 180 -13.51 -5.41 10.13
CA ILE A 180 -12.72 -4.21 10.47
C ILE A 180 -11.64 -3.98 9.43
N PHE A 181 -10.82 -5.00 9.10
CA PHE A 181 -9.75 -4.84 8.10
C PHE A 181 -10.30 -4.49 6.71
N PHE A 182 -11.40 -5.10 6.27
CA PHE A 182 -12.09 -4.70 5.03
C PHE A 182 -12.62 -3.26 5.10
N GLY A 183 -13.14 -2.83 6.25
CA GLY A 183 -13.57 -1.46 6.48
C GLY A 183 -12.42 -0.46 6.37
N LEU A 184 -11.24 -0.79 6.92
CA LEU A 184 -10.04 0.06 6.81
C LEU A 184 -9.55 0.19 5.36
N LEU A 185 -9.85 -0.76 4.47
CA LEU A 185 -9.50 -0.64 3.04
C LEU A 185 -10.29 0.43 2.30
N THR A 186 -11.35 0.97 2.90
CA THR A 186 -12.17 2.04 2.29
C THR A 186 -11.45 3.37 2.11
N ILE A 187 -10.25 3.49 2.68
CA ILE A 187 -9.29 4.58 2.46
C ILE A 187 -9.00 4.82 0.97
N LYS A 188 -9.05 3.78 0.12
CA LYS A 188 -8.72 3.86 -1.30
C LYS A 188 -9.98 3.65 -2.15
N PRO A 189 -10.60 4.73 -2.69
CA PRO A 189 -11.92 4.66 -3.34
C PRO A 189 -11.98 3.65 -4.48
N THR A 190 -10.90 3.54 -5.28
CA THR A 190 -10.80 2.60 -6.40
C THR A 190 -10.80 1.13 -5.97
N LEU A 191 -10.54 0.83 -4.71
CA LEU A 191 -10.55 -0.54 -4.19
C LEU A 191 -11.81 -0.89 -3.38
N VAL A 192 -12.59 0.12 -2.95
CA VAL A 192 -13.82 -0.07 -2.19
C VAL A 192 -14.78 -1.01 -2.91
N SER A 193 -15.06 -0.77 -4.20
CA SER A 193 -16.01 -1.58 -4.97
C SER A 193 -15.58 -3.05 -5.06
N LEU A 194 -14.29 -3.31 -5.25
CA LEU A 194 -13.76 -4.67 -5.37
C LEU A 194 -13.85 -5.40 -4.02
N TYR A 195 -13.41 -4.77 -2.93
CA TYR A 195 -13.38 -5.43 -1.61
C TYR A 195 -14.78 -5.64 -1.02
N HIS A 196 -15.71 -4.71 -1.24
CA HIS A 196 -17.08 -4.87 -0.80
C HIS A 196 -17.77 -6.04 -1.52
N SER A 197 -17.58 -6.15 -2.85
CA SER A 197 -18.11 -7.28 -3.61
C SER A 197 -17.52 -8.62 -3.18
N LEU A 198 -16.22 -8.69 -2.88
CA LEU A 198 -15.55 -9.92 -2.43
C LEU A 198 -16.05 -10.37 -1.05
N TYR A 199 -16.14 -9.47 -0.07
CA TYR A 199 -16.67 -9.80 1.26
C TYR A 199 -18.13 -10.29 1.16
N PHE A 200 -18.95 -9.58 0.39
CA PHE A 200 -20.35 -9.95 0.17
C PHE A 200 -20.49 -11.33 -0.49
N LEU A 201 -19.69 -11.62 -1.54
CA LEU A 201 -19.72 -12.91 -2.23
C LEU A 201 -19.25 -14.07 -1.35
N VAL A 202 -18.23 -13.87 -0.51
CA VAL A 202 -17.75 -14.93 0.39
C VAL A 202 -18.77 -15.20 1.51
N VAL A 203 -19.29 -14.15 2.16
CA VAL A 203 -20.25 -14.30 3.26
C VAL A 203 -21.57 -14.89 2.77
N ILE A 204 -22.08 -14.45 1.61
CA ILE A 204 -23.30 -15.02 1.02
C ILE A 204 -23.05 -16.41 0.45
N GLY A 205 -21.90 -16.66 -0.16
CA GLY A 205 -21.51 -17.99 -0.60
C GLY A 205 -21.58 -18.99 0.55
N GLU A 206 -20.98 -18.68 1.71
CA GLU A 206 -21.06 -19.58 2.86
C GLU A 206 -22.48 -19.74 3.40
N PHE A 207 -23.29 -18.66 3.44
CA PHE A 207 -24.67 -18.72 3.91
C PHE A 207 -25.60 -19.50 2.97
N LEU A 208 -25.34 -19.46 1.66
CA LEU A 208 -26.12 -20.18 0.65
C LEU A 208 -25.68 -21.65 0.50
N TYR A 209 -24.39 -21.97 0.70
CA TYR A 209 -23.86 -23.33 0.50
C TYR A 209 -23.84 -24.19 1.78
N GLN A 210 -23.82 -23.62 2.99
CA GLN A 210 -23.91 -24.41 4.24
C GLN A 210 -25.18 -25.27 4.35
N PRO A 211 -26.39 -24.79 3.97
CA PRO A 211 -27.60 -25.61 4.01
C PRO A 211 -27.59 -26.78 3.00
N LEU A 212 -26.87 -26.63 1.87
CA LEU A 212 -26.81 -27.64 0.81
C LEU A 212 -25.90 -28.82 1.16
N LEU A 213 -24.88 -28.62 1.99
CA LEU A 213 -23.96 -29.67 2.43
C LEU A 213 -24.51 -30.51 3.60
N LEU A 214 -25.48 -29.98 4.36
CA LEU A 214 -26.14 -30.67 5.48
C LEU A 214 -27.35 -31.52 5.06
N HIS A 215 -27.77 -31.45 3.79
CA HIS A 215 -28.95 -32.14 3.27
C HIS A 215 -28.68 -33.11 2.10
N TRP A 216 -27.42 -33.45 1.84
CA TRP A 216 -27.10 -34.56 0.93
C TRP A 216 -27.08 -35.88 1.72
N PRO A 217 -27.97 -36.86 1.40
CA PRO A 217 -27.95 -38.18 2.02
C PRO A 217 -26.69 -38.99 1.65
#